data_AF-A0A975DCS4-F1
#
_entry.id   AF-A0A975DCS4-F1
#
_cell.length_a   1.000
_cell.length_b   1.000
_cell.length_c   1.000
_cell.angle_alpha   90.00
_cell.angle_beta   90.00
_cell.angle_gamma   90.00
#
_symmetry.space_group_name_H-M   'P 1'
#
loop_
_entity.id
_entity.type
_entity.pdbx_description
1 polymer ?
#
loop_
_entity_poly.entity_id
_entity_poly.type
_entity_poly.pdbx_seq_one_letter_code
_entity_poly.pdbx_strand_id
1 'polypeptide(L)'
;MSVHQIEQLRAKLTELTAQLQHQKLMQQNWFSASDVFNSSSFYTKSEELDDYLTEIQNNITRLESVTEQSYAEYLTERIAAQFSCFKNFTNSSYLSTKYSNQNKKHFSKVNRVKQMAARVTQSAQTLYQELSKLQEYERRLLDMVADKQAQLQHANASNRSELQNAVLLTQQRLGRCRQALSGVEEQIQALDKQSER
;
A
#
# COMPACT_ATOMS: atom_id res chain seq x y z
N MET A 1 46.58 -11.67 29.89
CA MET A 1 45.10 -11.70 30.01
C MET A 1 44.73 -12.83 30.96
N SER A 2 43.85 -12.62 31.94
CA SER A 2 43.51 -13.67 32.91
C SER A 2 42.56 -14.68 32.26
N VAL A 3 42.76 -15.98 32.50
CA VAL A 3 41.91 -17.09 32.01
C VAL A 3 40.42 -16.81 32.25
N HIS A 4 40.13 -16.14 33.37
CA HIS A 4 38.78 -15.72 33.75
C HIS A 4 38.10 -14.78 32.74
N GLN A 5 38.83 -13.86 32.09
CA GLN A 5 38.27 -12.93 31.11
C GLN A 5 37.85 -13.65 29.82
N ILE A 6 38.62 -14.65 29.40
CA ILE A 6 38.32 -15.46 28.21
C ILE A 6 37.06 -16.29 28.47
N GLU A 7 36.95 -16.87 29.66
CA GLU A 7 35.77 -17.66 30.05
C GLU A 7 34.50 -16.80 30.14
N GLN A 8 34.61 -15.56 30.63
CA GLN A 8 33.52 -14.58 30.59
C GLN A 8 33.08 -14.23 29.16
N LEU A 9 34.02 -14.09 28.20
CA LEU A 9 33.68 -13.83 26.80
C LEU A 9 32.95 -15.01 26.16
N ARG A 10 33.36 -16.25 26.48
CA ARG A 10 32.66 -17.46 26.02
C ARG A 10 31.23 -17.52 26.57
N ALA A 11 31.04 -17.25 27.86
CA ALA A 11 29.71 -17.22 28.48
C ALA A 11 28.79 -16.16 27.86
N LYS A 12 29.33 -14.97 27.53
CA LYS A 12 28.57 -13.92 26.84
C LYS A 12 28.19 -14.32 25.41
N LEU A 13 29.06 -15.04 24.71
CA LEU A 13 28.75 -15.55 23.37
C LEU A 13 27.62 -16.58 23.42
N THR A 14 27.63 -17.50 24.39
CA THR A 14 26.56 -18.50 24.54
C THR A 14 25.23 -17.89 24.95
N GLU A 15 25.24 -16.84 25.76
CA GLU A 15 24.03 -16.09 26.09
C GLU A 15 23.45 -15.41 24.84
N LEU A 16 24.31 -14.77 24.05
CA LEU A 16 23.94 -14.06 22.83
C LEU A 16 23.36 -15.01 21.77
N THR A 17 23.96 -16.19 21.58
CA THR A 17 23.45 -17.20 20.63
C THR A 17 22.06 -17.68 21.05
N ALA A 18 21.85 -17.97 22.34
CA ALA A 18 20.55 -18.36 22.88
C ALA A 18 19.48 -17.27 22.70
N GLN A 19 19.84 -15.99 22.93
CA GLN A 19 18.95 -14.86 22.71
C GLN A 19 18.52 -14.74 21.24
N LEU A 20 19.46 -14.88 20.31
CA LEU A 20 19.18 -14.79 18.88
C LEU A 20 18.32 -15.95 18.36
N GLN A 21 18.53 -17.17 18.87
CA GLN A 21 17.70 -18.33 18.58
C GLN A 21 16.28 -18.16 19.10
N HIS A 22 16.12 -17.73 20.36
CA HIS A 22 14.81 -17.49 20.96
C HIS A 22 14.00 -16.44 20.19
N GLN A 23 14.66 -15.39 19.70
CA GLN A 23 14.02 -14.33 18.91
C GLN A 23 13.79 -14.70 17.44
N LYS A 24 14.12 -15.93 17.02
CA LYS A 24 14.02 -16.42 15.62
C LYS A 24 14.72 -15.50 14.60
N LEU A 25 15.77 -14.80 15.04
CA LEU A 25 16.52 -13.87 14.18
C LEU A 25 17.52 -14.58 13.27
N MET A 26 17.89 -15.82 13.64
CA MET A 26 18.78 -16.69 12.86
C MET A 26 18.24 -17.03 11.46
N GLN A 27 16.93 -16.98 11.25
CA GLN A 27 16.29 -17.39 9.98
C GLN A 27 15.94 -16.20 9.08
N GLN A 28 16.34 -14.99 9.46
CA GLN A 28 15.87 -13.75 8.84
C GLN A 28 16.96 -13.13 7.97
N ASN A 29 16.96 -13.43 6.67
CA ASN A 29 17.99 -12.98 5.70
C ASN A 29 18.05 -11.45 5.49
N TRP A 30 17.17 -10.66 6.12
CA TRP A 30 17.16 -9.20 5.97
C TRP A 30 18.30 -8.50 6.74
N PHE A 31 19.01 -9.19 7.65
CA PHE A 31 20.10 -8.57 8.41
C PHE A 31 21.24 -8.09 7.51
N SER A 32 21.53 -8.80 6.41
CA SER A 32 22.59 -8.45 5.44
C SER A 32 22.31 -7.15 4.68
N ALA A 33 21.03 -6.77 4.54
CA ALA A 33 20.57 -5.55 3.87
C ALA A 33 20.17 -4.43 4.85
N SER A 34 20.37 -4.65 6.15
CA SER A 34 19.97 -3.73 7.20
C SER A 34 21.12 -2.81 7.60
N ASP A 35 20.89 -1.50 7.56
CA ASP A 35 21.82 -0.48 8.08
C ASP A 35 22.10 -0.63 9.60
N VAL A 36 21.32 -1.46 10.28
CA VAL A 36 21.46 -1.68 11.72
C VAL A 36 22.54 -2.72 12.04
N PHE A 37 22.81 -3.66 11.12
CA PHE A 37 23.86 -4.65 11.33
C PHE A 37 25.15 -4.18 10.66
N ASN A 38 26.10 -3.70 11.48
CA ASN A 38 27.37 -3.24 10.96
C ASN A 38 28.31 -4.41 10.63
N SER A 39 28.22 -4.91 9.40
CA SER A 39 29.05 -5.99 8.88
C SER A 39 30.52 -5.61 8.71
N SER A 40 30.89 -4.32 8.76
CA SER A 40 32.29 -3.88 8.61
C SER A 40 33.21 -4.32 9.76
N SER A 41 32.62 -4.68 10.90
CA SER A 41 33.34 -5.19 12.07
C SER A 41 33.74 -6.68 11.94
N PHE A 42 33.31 -7.33 10.85
CA PHE A 42 33.54 -8.76 10.58
C PHE A 42 34.33 -8.94 9.29
N TYR A 43 35.11 -10.02 9.21
CA TYR A 43 35.72 -10.43 7.93
C TYR A 43 34.77 -11.28 7.10
N THR A 44 33.86 -11.98 7.78
CA THR A 44 32.85 -12.81 7.14
C THR A 44 31.81 -11.95 6.45
N LYS A 45 31.45 -12.32 5.23
CA LYS A 45 30.39 -11.69 4.43
C LYS A 45 29.36 -12.74 4.03
N SER A 46 28.91 -13.51 5.02
CA SER A 46 27.89 -14.53 4.81
C SER A 46 26.48 -13.93 4.89
N GLU A 47 25.53 -14.65 4.30
CA GLU A 47 24.09 -14.41 4.45
C GLU A 47 23.52 -15.11 5.69
N GLU A 48 24.32 -15.90 6.40
CA GLU A 48 23.91 -16.61 7.62
C GLU A 48 24.54 -15.97 8.87
N LEU A 49 23.74 -15.77 9.92
CA LEU A 49 24.24 -15.20 11.19
C LEU A 49 25.18 -16.17 11.93
N ASP A 50 25.05 -17.47 11.71
CA ASP A 50 25.88 -18.50 12.35
C ASP A 50 27.36 -18.37 11.98
N ASP A 51 27.66 -17.94 10.76
CA ASP A 51 29.03 -17.72 10.30
C ASP A 51 29.72 -16.57 11.06
N TYR A 52 28.97 -15.52 11.40
CA TYR A 52 29.48 -14.40 12.21
C TYR A 52 29.72 -14.82 13.67
N LEU A 53 28.88 -15.69 14.22
CA LEU A 53 29.07 -16.26 15.56
C LEU A 53 30.31 -17.17 15.61
N THR A 54 30.51 -17.94 14.55
CA THR A 54 31.70 -18.79 14.37
C THR A 54 32.97 -17.95 14.27
N GLU A 55 32.93 -16.81 13.58
CA GLU A 55 34.06 -15.86 13.53
C GLU A 55 34.42 -15.36 14.95
N ILE A 56 33.45 -14.96 15.76
CA ILE A 56 33.72 -14.48 17.13
C ILE A 56 34.31 -15.62 17.97
N GLN A 57 33.77 -16.83 17.87
CA GLN A 57 34.30 -18.00 18.60
C GLN A 57 35.76 -18.28 18.20
N ASN A 58 36.08 -18.21 16.92
CA ASN A 58 37.45 -18.37 16.42
C ASN A 58 38.37 -17.26 16.93
N ASN A 59 37.91 -16.01 16.98
CA ASN A 59 38.68 -14.89 17.52
C ASN A 59 38.94 -15.04 19.03
N ILE A 60 37.98 -15.53 19.80
CA ILE A 60 38.15 -15.83 21.23
C ILE A 60 39.17 -16.96 21.44
N THR A 61 39.13 -18.02 20.64
CA THR A 61 40.12 -19.12 20.70
C THR A 61 41.51 -18.64 20.30
N ARG A 62 41.63 -17.74 19.31
CA ARG A 62 42.90 -17.11 18.95
C ARG A 62 43.43 -16.24 20.08
N LEU A 63 42.57 -15.46 20.73
CA LEU A 63 42.97 -14.62 21.86
C LEU A 63 43.58 -15.44 23.03
N GLU A 64 43.18 -16.71 23.18
CA GLU A 64 43.71 -17.62 24.20
C GLU A 64 45.15 -18.07 23.93
N SER A 65 45.56 -18.20 22.67
CA SER A 65 46.89 -18.68 22.28
C SER A 65 47.88 -17.57 21.95
N VAL A 66 47.45 -16.31 21.94
CA VAL A 66 48.29 -15.16 21.59
C VAL A 66 49.23 -14.78 22.73
N THR A 67 50.52 -14.74 22.40
CA THR A 67 51.60 -14.31 23.30
C THR A 67 51.99 -12.85 23.10
N GLU A 68 51.70 -12.28 21.93
CA GLU A 68 52.03 -10.89 21.57
C GLU A 68 50.95 -9.91 22.06
N GLN A 69 51.36 -8.91 22.84
CA GLN A 69 50.43 -8.02 23.52
C GLN A 69 49.67 -7.07 22.59
N SER A 70 50.34 -6.52 21.58
CA SER A 70 49.74 -5.65 20.54
C SER A 70 48.62 -6.36 19.78
N TYR A 71 48.84 -7.63 19.42
CA TYR A 71 47.87 -8.44 18.70
C TYR A 71 46.71 -8.88 19.59
N ALA A 72 46.95 -9.13 20.88
CA ALA A 72 45.91 -9.37 21.86
C ALA A 72 45.00 -8.15 22.03
N GLU A 73 45.56 -6.94 22.13
CA GLU A 73 44.80 -5.69 22.21
C GLU A 73 43.91 -5.50 20.98
N TYR A 74 44.46 -5.66 19.78
CA TYR A 74 43.70 -5.61 18.53
C TYR A 74 42.52 -6.61 18.50
N LEU A 75 42.76 -7.87 18.88
CA LEU A 75 41.72 -8.90 18.93
C LEU A 75 40.63 -8.55 19.95
N THR A 76 40.99 -8.00 21.11
CA THR A 76 40.00 -7.59 22.11
C THR A 76 39.11 -6.45 21.64
N GLU A 77 39.68 -5.43 21.01
CA GLU A 77 38.94 -4.30 20.45
C GLU A 77 37.97 -4.77 19.35
N ARG A 78 38.46 -5.66 18.49
CA ARG A 78 37.66 -6.27 17.44
C ARG A 78 36.50 -7.09 18.00
N ILE A 79 36.74 -7.98 18.97
CA ILE A 79 35.69 -8.77 19.60
C ILE A 79 34.65 -7.85 20.26
N ALA A 80 35.08 -6.77 20.91
CA ALA A 80 34.17 -5.78 21.49
C ALA A 80 33.29 -5.09 20.43
N ALA A 81 33.86 -4.71 19.28
CA ALA A 81 33.10 -4.17 18.16
C ALA A 81 32.08 -5.18 17.60
N GLN A 82 32.46 -6.45 17.48
CA GLN A 82 31.57 -7.54 17.04
C GLN A 82 30.39 -7.73 18.00
N PHE A 83 30.62 -7.74 19.31
CA PHE A 83 29.55 -7.80 20.32
C PHE A 83 28.63 -6.56 20.26
N SER A 84 29.19 -5.37 20.05
CA SER A 84 28.41 -4.13 19.90
C SER A 84 27.45 -4.20 18.71
N CYS A 85 27.91 -4.75 17.57
CA CYS A 85 27.07 -4.95 16.38
C CYS A 85 25.86 -5.83 16.69
N PHE A 86 26.07 -6.97 17.34
CA PHE A 86 24.98 -7.87 17.72
C PHE A 86 24.03 -7.23 18.75
N LYS A 87 24.55 -6.49 19.72
CA LYS A 87 23.71 -5.77 20.70
C LYS A 87 22.82 -4.71 20.04
N ASN A 88 23.34 -3.98 19.06
CA ASN A 88 22.55 -3.01 18.30
C ASN A 88 21.50 -3.71 17.43
N PHE A 89 21.86 -4.84 16.82
CA PHE A 89 20.95 -5.65 16.02
C PHE A 89 19.78 -6.20 16.84
N THR A 90 20.02 -6.79 18.02
CA THR A 90 18.96 -7.32 18.88
C THR A 90 18.02 -6.22 19.37
N ASN A 91 18.57 -5.08 19.80
CA ASN A 91 17.78 -3.92 20.24
C ASN A 91 16.90 -3.34 19.12
N SER A 92 17.44 -3.24 17.91
CA SER A 92 16.70 -2.70 16.76
C SER A 92 15.64 -3.66 16.24
N SER A 93 15.92 -4.97 16.23
CA SER A 93 14.96 -6.00 15.80
C SER A 93 13.65 -5.94 16.62
N TYR A 94 13.77 -5.73 17.93
CA TYR A 94 12.62 -5.52 18.82
C TYR A 94 11.79 -4.28 18.42
N LEU A 95 12.45 -3.17 18.05
CA LEU A 95 11.78 -1.94 17.63
C LEU A 95 11.16 -2.08 16.24
N SER A 96 11.86 -2.68 15.28
CA SER A 96 11.44 -2.86 13.88
C SER A 96 10.10 -3.61 13.78
N THR A 97 9.91 -4.66 14.57
CA THR A 97 8.65 -5.44 14.59
C THR A 97 7.45 -4.60 15.03
N LYS A 98 7.65 -3.67 15.97
CA LYS A 98 6.59 -2.79 16.49
C LYS A 98 6.24 -1.68 15.49
N TYR A 99 7.24 -1.08 14.84
CA TYR A 99 7.02 0.02 13.89
C TYR A 99 6.53 -0.45 12.51
N SER A 100 7.02 -1.60 12.00
CA SER A 100 6.58 -2.18 10.73
C SER A 100 5.07 -2.48 10.72
N ASN A 101 4.53 -2.99 11.83
CA ASN A 101 3.11 -3.27 11.97
C ASN A 101 2.23 -2.01 12.03
N GLN A 102 2.75 -0.88 12.50
CA GLN A 102 2.02 0.40 12.50
C GLN A 102 1.98 1.01 11.10
N ASN A 103 3.09 1.00 10.37
CA ASN A 103 3.16 1.53 9.01
C ASN A 103 2.27 0.76 8.02
N LYS A 104 2.18 -0.58 8.14
CA LYS A 104 1.26 -1.39 7.31
C LYS A 104 -0.22 -1.05 7.55
N LYS A 105 -0.61 -0.78 8.80
CA LYS A 105 -1.97 -0.35 9.15
C LYS A 105 -2.29 1.04 8.62
N HIS A 106 -1.33 1.96 8.67
CA HIS A 106 -1.51 3.31 8.13
C HIS A 106 -1.62 3.30 6.60
N PHE A 107 -0.72 2.60 5.92
CA PHE A 107 -0.71 2.48 4.45
C PHE A 107 -1.99 1.82 3.92
N SER A 108 -2.48 0.76 4.58
CA SER A 108 -3.75 0.12 4.21
C SER A 108 -4.96 1.03 4.40
N LYS A 109 -4.98 1.88 5.44
CA LYS A 109 -6.05 2.86 5.66
C LYS A 109 -6.02 3.96 4.59
N VAL A 110 -4.85 4.52 4.29
CA VAL A 110 -4.69 5.55 3.24
C VAL A 110 -5.09 5.00 1.86
N ASN A 111 -4.68 3.78 1.51
CA ASN A 111 -5.07 3.16 0.25
C ASN A 111 -6.58 2.88 0.18
N ARG A 112 -7.22 2.48 1.29
CA ARG A 112 -8.69 2.34 1.34
C ARG A 112 -9.39 3.68 1.12
N VAL A 113 -8.95 4.75 1.77
CA VAL A 113 -9.51 6.09 1.57
C VAL A 113 -9.34 6.56 0.12
N LYS A 114 -8.15 6.36 -0.47
CA LYS A 114 -7.87 6.70 -1.88
C LYS A 114 -8.77 5.93 -2.85
N GLN A 115 -9.02 4.65 -2.61
CA GLN A 115 -9.91 3.84 -3.44
C GLN A 115 -11.37 4.29 -3.34
N MET A 116 -11.83 4.66 -2.15
CA MET A 116 -13.20 5.18 -1.97
C MET A 116 -13.39 6.52 -2.68
N ALA A 117 -12.44 7.44 -2.54
CA ALA A 117 -12.48 8.72 -3.24
C ALA A 117 -12.53 8.53 -4.77
N ALA A 118 -11.70 7.63 -5.31
CA ALA A 118 -11.70 7.33 -6.75
C ALA A 118 -13.06 6.80 -7.25
N ARG A 119 -13.75 5.96 -6.47
CA ARG A 119 -15.09 5.45 -6.83
C ARG A 119 -16.14 6.56 -6.86
N VAL A 120 -16.11 7.49 -5.90
CA VAL A 120 -17.04 8.63 -5.85
C VAL A 120 -16.82 9.56 -7.04
N THR A 121 -15.56 9.87 -7.39
CA THR A 121 -15.26 10.67 -8.58
C THR A 121 -15.70 9.98 -9.86
N GLN A 122 -15.49 8.67 -9.96
CA GLN A 122 -15.92 7.90 -11.14
C GLN A 122 -17.44 7.86 -11.27
N SER A 123 -18.18 7.69 -10.17
CA SER A 123 -19.66 7.73 -10.19
C SER A 123 -20.21 9.11 -10.56
N ALA A 124 -19.58 10.18 -10.07
CA ALA A 124 -19.97 11.55 -10.44
C ALA A 124 -19.76 11.78 -11.96
N GLN A 125 -18.59 11.39 -12.48
CA GLN A 125 -18.29 11.55 -13.91
C GLN A 125 -19.27 10.79 -14.80
N THR A 126 -19.69 9.58 -14.42
CA THR A 126 -20.67 8.80 -15.18
C THR A 126 -22.05 9.45 -15.20
N LEU A 127 -22.50 10.04 -14.08
CA LEU A 127 -23.80 10.72 -14.00
C LEU A 127 -23.83 12.00 -14.84
N TYR A 128 -22.76 12.80 -14.82
CA TYR A 128 -22.65 13.98 -15.69
C TYR A 128 -22.65 13.60 -17.19
N GLN A 129 -22.02 12.50 -17.56
CA GLN A 129 -22.07 11.98 -18.93
C GLN A 129 -23.47 11.51 -19.32
N GLU A 130 -24.20 10.87 -18.41
CA GLU A 130 -25.57 10.43 -18.64
C GLU A 130 -26.53 11.62 -18.77
N LEU A 131 -26.40 12.63 -17.90
CA LEU A 131 -27.17 13.88 -17.97
C LEU A 131 -27.01 14.55 -19.34
N SER A 132 -25.77 14.71 -19.80
CA SER A 132 -25.47 15.32 -21.10
C SER A 132 -26.11 14.55 -22.27
N LYS A 133 -26.08 13.21 -22.22
CA LYS A 133 -26.76 12.36 -23.23
C LYS A 133 -28.27 12.53 -23.20
N LEU A 134 -28.89 12.56 -22.02
CA LEU A 134 -30.33 12.74 -21.87
C LEU A 134 -30.80 14.11 -22.36
N GLN A 135 -30.04 15.17 -22.10
CA GLN A 135 -30.33 16.52 -22.60
C GLN A 135 -30.30 16.59 -24.13
N GLU A 136 -29.30 15.96 -24.76
CA GLU A 136 -29.23 15.88 -26.23
C GLU A 136 -30.38 15.05 -26.81
N TYR A 137 -30.78 13.96 -26.14
CA TYR A 137 -31.97 13.20 -26.54
C TYR A 137 -33.27 14.00 -26.38
N GLU A 138 -33.41 14.79 -25.31
CA GLU A 138 -34.56 15.66 -25.13
C GLU A 138 -34.67 16.66 -26.28
N ARG A 139 -33.57 17.33 -26.63
CA ARG A 139 -33.52 18.28 -27.75
C ARG A 139 -33.97 17.62 -29.05
N ARG A 140 -33.41 16.46 -29.39
CA ARG A 140 -33.78 15.73 -30.62
C ARG A 140 -35.23 15.26 -30.62
N LEU A 141 -35.77 14.85 -29.46
CA LEU A 141 -37.17 14.46 -29.34
C LEU A 141 -38.11 15.65 -29.51
N LEU A 142 -37.74 16.83 -29.00
CA LEU A 142 -38.48 18.07 -29.23
C LEU A 142 -38.53 18.44 -30.71
N ASP A 143 -37.39 18.41 -31.39
CA ASP A 143 -37.31 18.65 -32.84
C ASP A 143 -38.19 17.64 -33.60
N MET A 144 -38.10 16.36 -33.24
CA MET A 144 -38.92 15.30 -33.85
C MET A 144 -40.43 15.46 -33.61
N VAL A 145 -40.83 16.00 -32.45
CA VAL A 145 -42.24 16.33 -32.19
C VAL A 145 -42.68 17.48 -33.08
N ALA A 146 -41.87 18.53 -33.20
CA ALA A 146 -42.16 19.68 -34.06
C ALA A 146 -42.32 19.26 -35.54
N ASP A 147 -41.38 18.44 -36.05
CA ASP A 147 -41.42 17.93 -37.42
C ASP A 147 -42.69 17.09 -37.70
N LYS A 148 -43.03 16.18 -36.78
CA LYS A 148 -44.24 15.35 -36.93
C LYS A 148 -45.52 16.15 -36.83
N GLN A 149 -45.53 17.20 -35.99
CA GLN A 149 -46.66 18.12 -35.91
C GLN A 149 -46.83 18.91 -37.21
N ALA A 150 -45.75 19.38 -37.82
CA ALA A 150 -45.79 20.05 -39.13
C ALA A 150 -46.30 19.10 -40.23
N GLN A 151 -45.83 17.84 -40.27
CA GLN A 151 -46.32 16.83 -41.21
C GLN A 151 -47.82 16.56 -41.05
N LEU A 152 -48.31 16.51 -39.80
CA LEU A 152 -49.74 16.32 -39.50
C LEU A 152 -50.60 17.49 -40.02
N GLN A 153 -50.09 18.72 -39.99
CA GLN A 153 -50.80 19.90 -40.54
C GLN A 153 -51.02 19.79 -42.05
N HIS A 154 -50.09 19.17 -42.78
CA HIS A 154 -50.17 18.99 -44.23
C HIS A 154 -50.69 17.60 -44.66
N ALA A 155 -51.18 16.79 -43.72
CA ALA A 155 -51.57 15.40 -43.98
C ALA A 155 -52.95 15.25 -44.65
N ASN A 156 -53.03 14.36 -45.63
CA ASN A 156 -54.29 13.91 -46.23
C ASN A 156 -55.10 13.04 -45.24
N ALA A 157 -56.42 12.95 -45.43
CA ALA A 157 -57.33 12.23 -44.55
C ALA A 157 -56.94 10.76 -44.29
N SER A 158 -56.33 10.09 -45.27
CA SER A 158 -55.89 8.68 -45.16
C SER A 158 -54.74 8.48 -44.17
N ASN A 159 -53.79 9.42 -44.07
CA ASN A 159 -52.55 9.23 -43.29
C ASN A 159 -52.58 10.03 -41.96
N ARG A 160 -53.65 10.80 -41.71
CA ARG A 160 -53.78 11.68 -40.55
C ARG A 160 -53.79 10.92 -39.22
N SER A 161 -54.46 9.77 -39.17
CA SER A 161 -54.54 8.93 -37.96
C SER A 161 -53.17 8.36 -37.56
N GLU A 162 -52.40 7.88 -38.54
CA GLU A 162 -51.06 7.35 -38.30
C GLU A 162 -50.09 8.42 -37.79
N LEU A 163 -50.12 9.61 -38.39
CA LEU A 163 -49.29 10.75 -37.96
C LEU A 163 -49.69 11.26 -36.56
N GLN A 164 -50.98 11.25 -36.22
CA GLN A 164 -51.45 11.56 -34.86
C GLN A 164 -50.88 10.58 -33.83
N ASN A 165 -50.95 9.29 -34.11
CA ASN A 165 -50.36 8.26 -33.23
C ASN A 165 -48.83 8.43 -33.13
N ALA A 166 -48.15 8.76 -34.23
CA ALA A 166 -46.71 9.01 -34.21
C ALA A 166 -46.32 10.22 -33.35
N VAL A 167 -47.11 11.31 -33.38
CA VAL A 167 -46.92 12.48 -32.50
C VAL A 167 -47.08 12.07 -31.04
N LEU A 168 -48.18 11.39 -30.70
CA LEU A 168 -48.48 10.95 -29.33
C LEU A 168 -47.38 10.04 -28.75
N LEU A 169 -46.91 9.05 -29.52
CA LEU A 169 -45.83 8.17 -29.11
C LEU A 169 -44.52 8.94 -28.86
N THR A 170 -44.22 9.93 -29.71
CA THR A 170 -43.00 10.75 -29.56
C THR A 170 -43.09 11.63 -28.31
N GLN A 171 -44.26 12.22 -28.04
CA GLN A 171 -44.53 12.97 -26.81
C GLN A 171 -44.44 12.09 -25.56
N GLN A 172 -44.93 10.84 -25.62
CA GLN A 172 -44.78 9.90 -24.52
C GLN A 172 -43.31 9.59 -24.23
N ARG A 173 -42.48 9.39 -25.28
CA ARG A 173 -41.04 9.18 -25.14
C ARG A 173 -40.34 10.39 -24.55
N LEU A 174 -40.72 11.60 -24.97
CA LEU A 174 -40.23 12.85 -24.40
C LEU A 174 -40.56 12.94 -22.90
N GLY A 175 -41.78 12.59 -22.50
CA GLY A 175 -42.18 12.55 -21.10
C GLY A 175 -41.31 11.61 -20.26
N ARG A 176 -41.03 10.40 -20.76
CA ARG A 176 -40.12 9.45 -20.11
C ARG A 176 -38.68 9.96 -20.04
N CYS A 177 -38.20 10.65 -21.08
CA CYS A 177 -36.87 11.27 -21.09
C CYS A 177 -36.74 12.33 -20.00
N ARG A 178 -37.76 13.17 -19.81
CA ARG A 178 -37.79 14.18 -18.74
C ARG A 178 -37.78 13.57 -17.35
N GLN A 179 -38.53 12.48 -17.14
CA GLN A 179 -38.49 11.73 -15.87
C GLN A 179 -37.10 11.18 -15.58
N ALA A 180 -36.43 10.60 -16.58
CA ALA A 180 -35.06 10.11 -16.44
C ALA A 180 -34.08 11.25 -16.12
N LEU A 181 -34.25 12.41 -16.78
CA LEU A 181 -33.42 13.60 -16.57
C LEU A 181 -33.53 14.11 -15.12
N SER A 182 -34.75 14.27 -14.60
CA SER A 182 -34.96 14.63 -13.20
C SER A 182 -34.36 13.59 -12.23
N GLY A 183 -34.49 12.30 -12.54
CA GLY A 183 -33.89 11.25 -11.71
C GLY A 183 -32.36 11.28 -11.66
N VAL A 184 -31.69 11.68 -12.74
CA VAL A 184 -30.23 11.86 -12.77
C VAL A 184 -29.83 13.15 -12.04
N GLU A 185 -30.60 14.23 -12.17
CA GLU A 185 -30.36 15.48 -11.44
C GLU A 185 -30.46 15.30 -9.91
N GLU A 186 -31.46 14.55 -9.44
CA GLU A 186 -31.59 14.20 -8.01
C GLU A 186 -30.38 13.40 -7.50
N GLN A 187 -29.86 12.47 -8.31
CA GLN A 187 -28.67 11.69 -7.96
C GLN A 187 -27.41 12.56 -7.88
N ILE A 188 -27.25 13.52 -8.80
CA ILE A 188 -26.15 14.48 -8.77
C ILE A 188 -26.24 15.35 -7.51
N GLN A 189 -27.42 15.91 -7.21
CA GLN A 189 -27.63 16.71 -5.99
C GLN A 189 -27.33 15.91 -4.71
N ALA A 190 -27.73 14.63 -4.66
CA ALA A 190 -27.44 13.77 -3.53
C ALA A 190 -25.94 13.51 -3.35
N LEU A 191 -25.19 13.37 -4.44
CA LEU A 191 -23.73 13.21 -4.42
C LEU A 191 -23.02 14.50 -3.99
N ASP A 192 -23.41 15.66 -4.54
CA ASP A 192 -22.80 16.94 -4.18
C ASP A 192 -22.97 17.22 -2.68
N LYS A 193 -24.17 16.97 -2.14
CA LYS A 193 -24.44 17.08 -0.69
C LYS A 193 -23.64 16.11 0.17
N GLN A 194 -23.25 14.96 -0.36
CA GLN A 194 -22.35 14.03 0.35
C GLN A 194 -20.89 14.49 0.29
N SER A 195 -20.49 15.19 -0.77
CA SER A 195 -19.13 15.73 -0.90
C SER A 195 -18.87 16.95 -0.01
N GLU A 196 -19.92 17.72 0.32
CA GLU A 196 -19.86 18.91 1.20
C GLU A 196 -19.88 18.59 2.70
N ARG A 197 -20.13 17.33 3.09
CA ARG A 197 -20.18 16.87 4.49
C ARG A 197 -18.86 16.30 4.96
#